data_AF-X0TXF8-F1
#
_entry.id   AF-X0TXF8-F1
#
_cell.length_a   1.000
_cell.length_b   1.000
_cell.length_c   1.000
_cell.angle_alpha   90.00
_cell.angle_beta   90.00
_cell.angle_gamma   90.00
#
_symmetry.space_group_name_H-M   'P 1'
#
loop_
_entity.id
_entity.type
_entity.pdbx_description
1 polymer ?
#
loop_
_entity_poly.entity_id
_entity_poly.type
_entity_poly.pdbx_seq_one_letter_code
_entity_poly.pdbx_strand_id
1 'polypeptide(L)' 'SNPHLVRIDRSVGISDLELELHVKSLRQFHEIMDDVCNKFHDAIKNYKYVYASEVHKMNYMPEE' A
#
# COMPACT_ATOMS: atom_id res chain seq x y z
N SER A 1 0.13 14.35 -4.28
CA SER A 1 -0.91 13.36 -4.62
C SER A 1 -0.28 12.30 -5.50
N ASN A 2 -0.33 11.01 -5.12
CA ASN A 2 0.18 9.90 -5.91
C ASN A 2 -1.01 9.17 -6.57
N PRO A 3 -1.10 9.09 -7.92
CA PRO A 3 -2.25 8.48 -8.60
C PRO A 3 -2.36 6.97 -8.41
N HIS A 4 -1.32 6.32 -7.89
CA HIS A 4 -1.32 4.89 -7.59
C HIS A 4 -1.88 4.57 -6.21
N LEU A 5 -2.00 5.57 -5.32
CA LEU A 5 -2.48 5.38 -3.96
C LEU A 5 -4.01 5.32 -3.95
N VAL A 6 -4.53 4.13 -3.65
CA VAL A 6 -5.97 3.84 -3.65
C VAL A 6 -6.55 3.98 -2.26
N ARG A 7 -5.81 3.55 -1.24
CA ARG A 7 -6.26 3.60 0.15
C ARG A 7 -5.11 3.81 1.12
N ILE A 8 -5.44 4.44 2.24
CA ILE A 8 -4.59 4.58 3.41
C ILE A 8 -5.41 4.08 4.60
N ASP A 9 -4.97 3.00 5.21
CA ASP A 9 -5.61 2.45 6.40
C ASP A 9 -4.70 2.65 7.61
N ARG A 10 -5.30 2.93 8.77
CA ARG A 10 -4.62 2.79 10.06
C ARG A 10 -5.07 1.48 10.68
N SER A 11 -4.13 0.63 11.03
CA SER A 11 -4.44 -0.64 11.67
C SER A 11 -4.03 -0.65 13.13
N VAL A 12 -4.80 -1.39 13.92
CA VAL A 12 -4.42 -1.79 15.28
C VAL A 12 -3.82 -3.19 15.14
N GLY A 13 -2.54 -3.27 14.80
CA GLY A 13 -1.93 -4.54 14.38
C GLY A 13 -0.42 -4.48 14.15
N ILE A 14 0.04 -5.25 13.15
CA ILE A 14 1.46 -5.47 12.84
C ILE A 14 2.14 -4.20 12.28
N SER A 15 1.35 -3.31 11.69
CA SER A 15 1.79 -2.01 11.15
C SER A 15 0.93 -0.89 11.70
N ASP A 16 1.48 0.31 11.81
CA ASP A 16 0.75 1.52 12.19
C ASP A 16 -0.08 2.09 11.03
N LEU A 17 0.39 1.85 9.80
CA LEU A 17 -0.16 2.38 8.55
C LEU A 17 -0.04 1.35 7.43
N GLU A 18 -1.10 1.20 6.65
CA GLU A 18 -1.14 0.37 5.45
C GLU A 18 -1.48 1.25 4.23
N LEU A 19 -0.72 1.04 3.15
CA LEU A 19 -0.90 1.75 1.88
C LEU A 19 -1.31 0.75 0.81
N GLU A 20 -2.46 0.97 0.19
CA GLU A 20 -2.89 0.17 -0.97
C GLU A 20 -2.50 0.89 -2.27
N LEU A 21 -1.64 0.24 -3.05
CA LEU A 21 -1.11 0.78 -4.30
C LEU A 21 -1.53 -0.09 -5.49
N HIS A 22 -2.14 0.52 -6.50
CA HIS A 22 -2.38 -0.12 -7.80
C HIS A 22 -1.31 0.28 -8.79
N VAL A 23 -0.46 -0.68 -9.16
CA VAL A 23 0.69 -0.49 -10.04
C VAL A 23 0.67 -1.47 -11.20
N LYS A 24 1.36 -1.11 -12.29
CA LYS A 24 1.48 -1.97 -13.48
C LYS A 24 2.59 -3.02 -13.37
N SER A 25 3.53 -2.84 -12.44
CA SER A 25 4.63 -3.76 -12.22
C SER A 25 5.21 -3.61 -10.80
N LEU A 26 5.88 -4.66 -10.32
CA LEU A 26 6.59 -4.63 -9.04
C LEU A 26 7.72 -3.59 -9.01
N ARG A 27 8.34 -3.32 -10.17
CA ARG A 27 9.34 -2.25 -10.31
C ARG A 27 8.75 -0.88 -9.97
N GLN A 28 7.56 -0.56 -10.51
CA GLN A 28 6.88 0.70 -10.22
C GLN A 28 6.54 0.82 -8.72
N PHE A 29 6.15 -0.29 -8.09
CA PHE A 29 5.95 -0.31 -6.64
C PHE A 29 7.23 0.05 -5.87
N HIS A 30 8.36 -0.55 -6.21
CA HIS A 30 9.63 -0.24 -5.54
C HIS A 30 10.07 1.21 -5.76
N GLU A 31 9.92 1.75 -6.99
CA GLU A 31 10.23 3.16 -7.27
C GLU A 31 9.37 4.12 -6.41
N ILE A 32 8.09 3.79 -6.19
CA ILE A 32 7.21 4.56 -5.30
C ILE A 32 7.64 4.43 -3.84
N MET A 33 7.92 3.21 -3.38
CA MET A 33 8.30 2.98 -1.98
C MET A 33 9.65 3.57 -1.63
N ASP A 34 10.60 3.58 -2.56
CA ASP A 34 11.90 4.25 -2.38
C ASP A 34 11.70 5.77 -2.23
N ASP A 35 10.88 6.41 -3.07
CA ASP A 35 10.54 7.83 -2.93
C ASP A 35 9.85 8.14 -1.59
N VAL A 36 8.91 7.30 -1.17
CA VAL A 36 8.21 7.43 0.12
C VAL A 36 9.16 7.27 1.30
N CYS A 37 9.99 6.23 1.31
CA CYS A 37 10.95 5.99 2.40
C CYS A 37 12.01 7.09 2.46
N ASN A 38 12.47 7.61 1.33
CA ASN A 38 13.42 8.73 1.31
C ASN A 38 12.79 10.04 1.86
N LYS A 39 11.55 10.34 1.46
CA LYS A 39 10.83 11.55 1.91
C LYS A 39 10.45 11.52 3.39
N PHE A 40 10.14 10.34 3.91
CA PHE A 40 9.65 10.16 5.28
C PHE A 40 10.59 9.27 6.11
N HIS A 41 11.90 9.36 5.87
CA HIS A 41 12.91 8.49 6.48
C HIS A 41 12.92 8.53 8.00
N ASP A 42 12.58 9.68 8.60
CA ASP A 42 12.49 9.82 10.07
C ASP A 42 11.24 9.15 10.66
N ALA A 43 10.19 8.98 9.87
CA ALA A 43 8.91 8.42 10.31
C ALA A 43 8.79 6.91 10.02
N ILE A 44 9.33 6.47 8.89
CA ILE A 44 9.22 5.08 8.42
C ILE A 44 10.43 4.28 8.93
N LYS A 45 10.25 3.59 10.05
CA LYS A 45 11.29 2.73 10.64
C LYS A 45 11.50 1.42 9.86
N ASN A 46 10.42 0.87 9.32
CA ASN A 46 10.42 -0.32 8.48
C ASN A 46 9.14 -0.33 7.62
N TYR A 47 9.16 -1.12 6.56
CA TYR A 47 7.95 -1.44 5.81
C TYR A 47 7.99 -2.91 5.39
N LYS A 48 6.80 -3.49 5.21
CA LYS A 48 6.60 -4.80 4.58
C LYS A 48 5.56 -4.61 3.48
N TYR A 49 5.56 -5.51 2.51
CA TYR A 49 4.57 -5.48 1.44
C TYR A 49 4.05 -6.87 1.14
N VAL A 50 2.80 -6.90 0.71
CA VAL A 50 2.16 -8.07 0.10
C VAL A 50 1.75 -7.64 -1.29
N TYR A 51 1.88 -8.57 -2.25
CA TYR A 51 1.50 -8.33 -3.64
C TYR A 51 0.44 -9.36 -4.04
N ALA A 52 -0.66 -8.88 -4.62
CA ALA A 52 -1.67 -9.70 -5.26
C ALA A 52 -1.60 -9.44 -6.77
N SER A 53 -1.37 -10.50 -7.57
CA SER A 53 -1.35 -10.39 -9.03
C SER A 53 -2.73 -10.29 -9.65
N GLU A 54 -3.72 -10.90 -9.01
CA GLU A 54 -5.09 -10.98 -9.49
C GLU A 54 -6.08 -10.87 -8.32
N VAL A 55 -7.24 -10.27 -8.59
CA VAL A 55 -8.36 -10.19 -7.66
C VAL A 55 -9.52 -10.98 -8.25
N HIS A 56 -9.82 -12.15 -7.69
CA HIS A 56 -10.88 -13.02 -8.20
C HIS A 56 -12.27 -12.62 -7.72
N LYS A 57 -12.38 -12.07 -6.50
CA LYS A 57 -13.64 -11.62 -5.91
C LYS A 57 -13.35 -10.48 -4.93
N MET A 58 -14.08 -9.38 -5.07
CA MET A 58 -14.06 -8.25 -4.15
C MET A 58 -15.49 -7.97 -3.73
N ASN A 59 -15.88 -8.41 -2.52
CA ASN A 59 -17.18 -8.08 -1.95
C ASN A 59 -17.01 -6.81 -1.13
N TYR A 60 -17.42 -5.69 -1.72
CA TYR A 60 -17.38 -4.41 -1.03
C TYR A 60 -18.66 -4.22 -0.22
N MET A 61 -18.55 -4.45 1.09
CA MET A 61 -19.66 -4.53 2.06
C MET A 61 -20.65 -5.67 1.76
N PRO A 62 -21.05 -6.48 2.75
CA PRO A 62 -22.19 -7.38 2.55
C PRO A 62 -23.46 -6.56 2.36
N GLU A 63 -24.30 -6.94 1.39
CA GLU A 63 -25.69 -6.47 1.33
C GLU A 63 -26.43 -6.95 2.60
N GLU A 64 -27.30 -6.10 3.17
CA GLU A 64 -28.12 -6.41 4.35
C GLU A 64 -29.04 -7.63 4.14
#